data_AF-A0A022MMR7-F1
#
_entry.id   AF-A0A022MMR7-F1
#
_cell.length_a   1.000
_cell.length_b   1.000
_cell.length_c   1.000
_cell.angle_alpha   90.00
_cell.angle_beta   90.00
_cell.angle_gamma   90.00
#
_symmetry.space_group_name_H-M   'P 1'
#
loop_
_entity.id
_entity.type
_entity.pdbx_description
1 polymer ?
#
loop_
_entity_poly.entity_id
_entity_poly.type
_entity_poly.pdbx_seq_one_letter_code
_entity_poly.pdbx_strand_id
1 'polypeptide(L)'
;QPGIVVVRGYIATDNNPVNDIIGNHRQWSTDPAAESKVTVAWDTETGRVGVYVEHSCVHDPSSTLNGCRDAKPLVRTAHAEVVQDDPIPQNEYWVEPTGGGGIKVSISAVNSFVGVPGYQFGDLGRINATWYLTPHGYDDKNKSFTGFDITTTKDKFPSWEVLRYPRLLDNADAPQAKWQGAVWQTHVRDLQSPQHTCTRNTPDSQDATMACTG
;
A
#
# COMPACT_ATOMS: atom_id res chain seq x y z
N GLN A 1 1.21 -21.91 -1.26
CA GLN A 1 0.34 -22.28 -0.12
C GLN A 1 -0.74 -21.21 0.00
N PRO A 2 -1.99 -21.62 0.23
CA PRO A 2 -3.10 -20.71 0.55
C PRO A 2 -2.75 -19.79 1.71
N GLY A 3 -3.22 -18.54 1.65
CA GLY A 3 -2.81 -17.47 2.55
C GLY A 3 -3.61 -16.20 2.32
N ILE A 4 -3.31 -15.20 3.14
CA ILE A 4 -3.71 -13.82 2.89
C ILE A 4 -2.48 -13.07 2.39
N VAL A 5 -2.61 -12.38 1.27
CA VAL A 5 -1.60 -11.43 0.80
C VAL A 5 -2.14 -10.03 1.03
N VAL A 6 -1.32 -9.18 1.63
CA VAL A 6 -1.71 -7.82 1.99
C VAL A 6 -0.79 -6.85 1.27
N VAL A 7 -1.38 -5.89 0.56
CA VAL A 7 -0.69 -4.71 0.01
C VAL A 7 -1.04 -3.52 0.87
N ARG A 8 -0.04 -2.81 1.40
CA ARG A 8 -0.24 -1.66 2.30
C ARG A 8 0.48 -0.43 1.80
N GLY A 9 -0.20 0.71 1.78
CA GLY A 9 0.39 2.03 1.52
C GLY A 9 0.41 2.85 2.81
N TYR A 10 1.59 3.34 3.20
CA TYR A 10 1.79 4.05 4.47
C TYR A 10 2.87 5.11 4.37
N ILE A 11 2.76 6.15 5.19
CA ILE A 11 3.79 7.17 5.33
C ILE A 11 4.76 6.69 6.39
N ALA A 12 6.02 6.51 6.01
CA ALA A 12 7.11 6.14 6.90
C ALA A 12 7.65 7.38 7.63
N THR A 13 8.13 7.18 8.85
CA THR A 13 8.83 8.21 9.62
C THR A 13 10.25 8.38 9.09
N ASP A 14 10.51 9.54 8.48
CA ASP A 14 11.79 9.95 7.90
C ASP A 14 12.31 11.28 8.51
N ASN A 15 11.80 11.64 9.69
CA ASN A 15 12.02 12.92 10.37
C ASN A 15 11.54 14.15 9.57
N ASN A 16 10.64 13.98 8.59
CA ASN A 16 10.02 15.09 7.89
C ASN A 16 8.82 15.62 8.68
N PRO A 17 8.83 16.88 9.14
CA PRO A 17 7.73 17.46 9.93
C PRO A 17 6.41 17.57 9.15
N VAL A 18 6.45 17.50 7.81
CA VAL A 18 5.23 17.47 6.99
C VAL A 18 4.51 16.12 7.13
N ASN A 19 5.23 15.02 7.33
CA ASN A 19 4.63 13.69 7.49
C ASN A 19 3.83 13.60 8.79
N ASP A 20 4.32 14.22 9.86
CA ASP A 20 3.63 14.36 11.15
C ASP A 20 2.25 15.03 11.02
N ILE A 21 2.14 16.00 10.11
CA ILE A 21 0.91 16.74 9.80
C ILE A 21 -0.07 15.93 8.93
N ILE A 22 0.40 14.94 8.16
CA ILE A 22 -0.46 14.14 7.25
C ILE A 22 -0.95 12.84 7.93
N GLY A 23 -0.49 12.56 9.15
CA GLY A 23 -0.98 11.47 10.01
C GLY A 23 0.01 10.32 10.21
N ASN A 24 1.31 10.61 10.33
CA ASN A 24 2.40 9.64 10.51
C ASN A 24 2.58 9.10 11.95
N HIS A 25 1.56 9.14 12.81
CA HIS A 25 1.77 8.95 14.25
C HIS A 25 1.07 7.73 14.85
N ARG A 26 1.80 6.62 14.94
CA ARG A 26 1.93 5.88 16.21
C ARG A 26 3.39 5.66 16.52
N GLN A 27 3.80 6.28 17.62
CA GLN A 27 5.05 6.01 18.30
C GLN A 27 5.27 4.49 18.41
N TRP A 28 6.30 4.01 17.73
CA TRP A 28 6.98 2.70 17.81
C TRP A 28 6.42 1.74 18.87
N SER A 29 5.41 0.96 18.47
CA SER A 29 5.15 -0.36 19.05
C SER A 29 5.93 -1.38 18.22
N THR A 30 6.47 -2.42 18.86
CA THR A 30 7.03 -3.61 18.18
C THR A 30 5.95 -4.51 17.55
N ASP A 31 4.69 -4.07 17.54
CA ASP A 31 3.55 -4.77 16.96
C ASP A 31 3.25 -4.26 15.52
N PRO A 32 3.50 -5.05 14.46
CA PRO A 32 3.50 -4.64 13.05
C PRO A 32 2.12 -4.40 12.40
N ALA A 33 1.04 -4.30 13.19
CA ALA A 33 -0.29 -3.89 12.72
C ALA A 33 -0.39 -2.35 12.51
N ALA A 34 0.65 -1.80 11.89
CA ALA A 34 0.92 -0.38 11.64
C ALA A 34 -0.13 0.30 10.74
N GLU A 35 -0.44 1.55 11.08
CA GLU A 35 -1.41 2.43 10.43
C GLU A 35 -1.06 2.69 8.97
N SER A 36 -1.71 1.92 8.11
CA SER A 36 -1.61 2.08 6.66
C SER A 36 -2.77 2.95 6.19
N LYS A 37 -2.48 3.96 5.37
CA LYS A 37 -3.55 4.77 4.78
C LYS A 37 -4.52 3.90 3.99
N VAL A 38 -4.00 2.92 3.27
CA VAL A 38 -4.78 1.95 2.51
C VAL A 38 -4.21 0.55 2.67
N THR A 39 -5.10 -0.42 2.86
CA THR A 39 -4.78 -1.84 2.97
C THR A 39 -5.67 -2.63 2.02
N VAL A 40 -5.07 -3.42 1.15
CA VAL A 40 -5.75 -4.41 0.31
C VAL A 40 -5.37 -5.79 0.80
N ALA A 41 -6.33 -6.57 1.26
CA ALA A 41 -6.14 -7.96 1.67
C ALA A 41 -6.79 -8.89 0.64
N TRP A 42 -5.99 -9.77 0.06
CA TRP A 42 -6.41 -10.77 -0.92
C TRP A 42 -6.26 -12.17 -0.31
N ASP A 43 -7.37 -12.90 -0.28
CA ASP A 43 -7.40 -14.32 0.04
C ASP A 43 -7.07 -15.14 -1.20
N THR A 44 -5.87 -15.73 -1.21
CA THR A 44 -5.33 -16.47 -2.36
C THR A 44 -6.06 -17.77 -2.64
N GLU A 45 -6.85 -18.27 -1.68
CA GLU A 45 -7.65 -19.48 -1.86
C GLU A 45 -9.00 -19.20 -2.50
N THR A 46 -9.70 -18.17 -2.00
CA THR A 46 -11.07 -17.87 -2.43
C THR A 46 -11.14 -16.80 -3.52
N GLY A 47 -10.03 -16.09 -3.76
CA GLY A 47 -9.98 -14.92 -4.64
C GLY A 47 -10.69 -13.68 -4.06
N ARG A 48 -11.18 -13.75 -2.81
CA ARG A 48 -11.86 -12.61 -2.17
C ARG A 48 -10.87 -11.52 -1.82
N VAL A 49 -11.34 -10.28 -1.93
CA VAL A 49 -10.53 -9.08 -1.69
C VAL A 49 -11.29 -8.19 -0.73
N GLY A 50 -10.65 -7.83 0.38
CA GLY A 50 -11.07 -6.75 1.26
C GLY A 50 -10.18 -5.53 1.05
N VAL A 51 -10.77 -4.34 1.05
CA VAL A 51 -10.02 -3.08 0.99
C VAL A 51 -10.48 -2.18 2.13
N TYR A 52 -9.51 -1.57 2.79
CA TYR A 52 -9.73 -0.70 3.92
C TYR A 52 -8.90 0.58 3.74
N VAL A 53 -9.51 1.73 4.03
CA VAL A 53 -8.85 3.03 4.01
C VAL A 53 -9.04 3.70 5.36
N GLU A 54 -7.94 4.08 5.99
CA GLU A 54 -7.92 4.70 7.31
C GLU A 54 -8.27 6.20 7.21
N HIS A 55 -8.70 6.76 8.33
CA HIS A 55 -8.87 8.21 8.51
C HIS A 55 -7.56 8.98 8.22
N SER A 56 -7.64 10.29 7.98
CA SER A 56 -6.46 11.17 7.93
C SER A 56 -6.40 12.01 9.20
N CYS A 57 -5.23 12.16 9.80
CA CYS A 57 -5.02 12.98 11.00
C CYS A 57 -4.06 14.14 10.73
N VAL A 58 -4.32 15.26 11.38
CA VAL A 58 -3.40 16.40 11.49
C VAL A 58 -3.07 16.59 12.95
N HIS A 59 -1.78 16.58 13.29
CA HIS A 59 -1.29 16.81 14.65
C HIS A 59 -0.58 18.15 14.71
N ASP A 60 -1.37 19.22 14.76
CA ASP A 60 -0.88 20.58 14.97
C ASP A 60 -1.73 21.25 16.05
N PRO A 61 -1.30 21.22 17.33
CA PRO A 61 -2.06 21.78 18.45
C PRO A 61 -2.39 23.27 18.31
N SER A 62 -1.68 24.00 17.43
CA SER A 62 -1.91 25.42 17.17
C SER A 62 -2.96 25.69 16.07
N SER A 63 -3.38 24.65 15.36
CA SER A 63 -4.30 24.73 14.22
C SER A 63 -5.72 24.27 14.59
N THR A 64 -6.73 24.94 14.01
CA THR A 64 -8.12 24.49 14.06
C THR A 64 -8.36 23.18 13.32
N LEU A 65 -7.35 22.69 12.60
CA LEU A 65 -7.37 21.44 11.85
C LEU A 65 -6.86 20.24 12.66
N ASN A 66 -6.41 20.45 13.89
CA ASN A 66 -5.94 19.38 14.78
C ASN A 66 -7.01 18.30 15.00
N GLY A 67 -6.62 17.04 14.83
CA GLY A 67 -7.48 15.88 14.97
C GLY A 67 -7.61 15.04 13.69
N CYS A 68 -8.50 14.06 13.71
CA CYS A 68 -8.67 13.10 12.62
C CYS A 68 -10.01 13.30 11.90
N ARG A 69 -10.00 13.04 10.59
CA ARG A 69 -11.18 13.06 9.71
C ARG A 69 -11.35 11.71 9.05
N ASP A 70 -12.59 11.22 9.05
CA ASP A 70 -12.96 9.96 8.41
C ASP A 70 -12.46 9.87 6.98
N ALA A 71 -12.11 8.66 6.55
CA ALA A 71 -11.77 8.38 5.17
C ALA A 71 -12.90 8.85 4.23
N LYS A 72 -12.53 9.41 3.07
CA LYS A 72 -13.50 9.63 2.00
C LYS A 72 -14.10 8.28 1.54
N PRO A 73 -15.28 8.28 0.89
CA PRO A 73 -15.91 7.05 0.41
C PRO A 73 -14.94 6.19 -0.41
N LEU A 74 -15.02 4.86 -0.24
CA LEU A 74 -14.26 3.89 -1.01
C LEU A 74 -15.15 3.26 -2.07
N VAL A 75 -14.76 3.38 -3.34
CA VAL A 75 -15.54 2.86 -4.47
C VAL A 75 -14.68 1.92 -5.34
N ARG A 76 -15.33 0.89 -5.90
CA ARG A 76 -14.67 -0.02 -6.84
C ARG A 76 -14.84 0.49 -8.27
N THR A 77 -13.77 0.92 -8.92
CA THR A 77 -13.79 1.50 -10.26
C THR A 77 -12.62 0.98 -11.08
N ALA A 78 -12.81 0.74 -12.38
CA ALA A 78 -11.69 0.40 -13.27
C ALA A 78 -10.76 1.62 -13.51
N HIS A 79 -11.21 2.83 -13.18
CA HIS A 79 -10.44 4.06 -13.32
C HIS A 79 -9.33 4.21 -12.28
N ALA A 80 -9.31 3.43 -11.20
CA ALA A 80 -8.30 3.52 -10.14
C ALA A 80 -6.83 3.41 -10.64
N GLU A 81 -6.61 2.87 -11.84
CA GLU A 81 -5.29 2.80 -12.51
C GLU A 81 -4.82 4.14 -13.12
N VAL A 82 -5.74 5.04 -13.45
CA VAL A 82 -5.49 6.24 -14.27
C VAL A 82 -5.95 7.55 -13.61
N VAL A 83 -6.54 7.51 -12.41
CA VAL A 83 -7.05 8.73 -11.74
C VAL A 83 -5.89 9.56 -11.18
N GLN A 84 -5.47 10.57 -11.95
CA GLN A 84 -4.57 11.61 -11.46
C GLN A 84 -5.31 12.92 -11.13
N ASP A 85 -6.39 13.25 -11.87
CA ASP A 85 -6.98 14.60 -11.89
C ASP A 85 -8.52 14.66 -11.75
N ASP A 86 -9.18 13.67 -11.13
CA ASP A 86 -10.63 13.76 -10.85
C ASP A 86 -10.88 14.64 -9.60
N PRO A 87 -11.68 15.73 -9.71
CA PRO A 87 -11.99 16.62 -8.58
C PRO A 87 -12.85 15.97 -7.49
N ILE A 88 -13.44 14.79 -7.72
CA ILE A 88 -14.27 14.12 -6.72
C ILE A 88 -13.38 13.52 -5.63
N PRO A 89 -13.46 13.98 -4.37
CA PRO A 89 -12.61 13.48 -3.30
C PRO A 89 -13.15 12.12 -2.79
N GLN A 90 -12.83 11.04 -3.49
CA GLN A 90 -13.15 9.66 -3.13
C GLN A 90 -11.94 8.73 -3.31
N ASN A 91 -11.87 7.69 -2.48
CA ASN A 91 -10.91 6.60 -2.61
C ASN A 91 -11.43 5.58 -3.62
N GLU A 92 -10.55 5.04 -4.44
CA GLU A 92 -10.88 4.12 -5.52
C GLU A 92 -9.97 2.91 -5.49
N TYR A 93 -10.53 1.77 -5.87
CA TYR A 93 -9.76 0.55 -6.07
C TYR A 93 -10.30 -0.27 -7.23
N TRP A 94 -9.39 -0.98 -7.91
CA TRP A 94 -9.73 -2.02 -8.86
C TRP A 94 -8.98 -3.29 -8.50
N VAL A 95 -9.66 -4.42 -8.64
CA VAL A 95 -9.00 -5.72 -8.50
C VAL A 95 -9.49 -6.67 -9.57
N GLU A 96 -8.52 -7.30 -10.22
CA GLU A 96 -8.70 -8.21 -11.34
C GLU A 96 -7.75 -9.41 -11.17
N PRO A 97 -8.26 -10.66 -11.14
CA PRO A 97 -7.39 -11.84 -11.20
C PRO A 97 -6.57 -11.85 -12.48
N THR A 98 -5.29 -12.19 -12.38
CA THR A 98 -4.45 -12.45 -13.54
C THR A 98 -4.33 -13.95 -13.79
N GLY A 99 -4.02 -14.35 -15.03
CA GLY A 99 -3.80 -15.75 -15.37
C GLY A 99 -2.73 -16.40 -14.47
N GLY A 100 -2.87 -17.69 -14.19
CA GLY A 100 -1.90 -18.43 -13.38
C GLY A 100 -2.02 -18.22 -11.85
N GLY A 101 -3.14 -17.68 -11.37
CA GLY A 101 -3.40 -17.51 -9.93
C GLY A 101 -2.81 -16.23 -9.33
N GLY A 102 -2.48 -15.25 -10.17
CA GLY A 102 -2.06 -13.92 -9.73
C GLY A 102 -3.21 -12.92 -9.64
N ILE A 103 -2.87 -11.68 -9.31
CA ILE A 103 -3.82 -10.59 -9.17
C ILE A 103 -3.20 -9.26 -9.59
N LYS A 104 -4.02 -8.41 -10.19
CA LYS A 104 -3.77 -6.98 -10.41
C LYS A 104 -4.60 -6.19 -9.41
N VAL A 105 -3.97 -5.28 -8.69
CA VAL A 105 -4.59 -4.39 -7.70
C VAL A 105 -4.21 -2.96 -8.04
N SER A 106 -5.19 -2.12 -8.38
CA SER A 106 -4.99 -0.68 -8.57
C SER A 106 -5.68 0.08 -7.45
N ILE A 107 -5.01 1.11 -6.93
CA ILE A 107 -5.45 1.90 -5.79
C ILE A 107 -5.22 3.37 -6.12
N SER A 108 -6.22 4.20 -5.84
CA SER A 108 -6.11 5.66 -5.80
C SER A 108 -6.76 6.15 -4.51
N ALA A 109 -5.99 6.68 -3.57
CA ALA A 109 -6.51 7.14 -2.28
C ALA A 109 -6.22 8.62 -2.03
N VAL A 110 -7.17 9.31 -1.42
CA VAL A 110 -7.13 10.76 -1.16
C VAL A 110 -6.95 11.06 0.32
N ASN A 111 -6.38 12.22 0.61
CA ASN A 111 -6.38 12.77 1.96
C ASN A 111 -7.82 13.20 2.35
N SER A 112 -8.28 12.89 3.56
CA SER A 112 -9.62 13.29 4.01
C SER A 112 -9.80 14.81 4.16
N PHE A 113 -8.70 15.56 4.20
CA PHE A 113 -8.69 17.02 4.25
C PHE A 113 -8.72 17.70 2.86
N VAL A 114 -8.86 16.94 1.77
CA VAL A 114 -9.11 17.53 0.43
C VAL A 114 -10.36 18.42 0.47
N GLY A 115 -10.22 19.64 -0.05
CA GLY A 115 -11.27 20.66 -0.08
C GLY A 115 -11.56 21.34 1.26
N VAL A 116 -10.75 21.13 2.31
CA VAL A 116 -10.90 21.83 3.60
C VAL A 116 -10.22 23.20 3.52
N PRO A 117 -10.96 24.32 3.68
CA PRO A 117 -10.37 25.66 3.64
C PRO A 117 -9.25 25.85 4.66
N GLY A 118 -8.14 26.44 4.25
CA GLY A 118 -6.99 26.73 5.12
C GLY A 118 -6.04 25.55 5.33
N TYR A 119 -6.33 24.35 4.81
CA TYR A 119 -5.37 23.25 4.82
C TYR A 119 -4.47 23.33 3.59
N GLN A 120 -3.24 23.83 3.79
CA GLN A 120 -2.24 24.01 2.72
C GLN A 120 -1.84 22.71 1.99
N PHE A 121 -2.21 21.56 2.55
CA PHE A 121 -1.95 20.23 2.00
C PHE A 121 -3.24 19.52 1.52
N GLY A 122 -4.38 20.22 1.49
CA GLY A 122 -5.65 19.68 1.03
C GLY A 122 -5.59 19.25 -0.43
N ASP A 123 -4.74 19.89 -1.22
CA ASP A 123 -4.62 19.62 -2.65
C ASP A 123 -3.34 18.85 -3.00
N LEU A 124 -2.69 18.19 -2.03
CA LEU A 124 -1.52 17.34 -2.29
C LEU A 124 -1.80 16.14 -3.20
N GLY A 125 -3.07 15.92 -3.56
CA GLY A 125 -3.47 14.96 -4.57
C GLY A 125 -3.81 13.59 -4.01
N ARG A 126 -3.58 12.58 -4.85
CA ARG A 126 -3.89 11.17 -4.62
C ARG A 126 -2.59 10.39 -4.45
N ILE A 127 -2.66 9.31 -3.69
CA ILE A 127 -1.64 8.27 -3.71
C ILE A 127 -2.13 7.16 -4.63
N ASN A 128 -1.32 6.82 -5.62
CA ASN A 128 -1.67 5.88 -6.66
C ASN A 128 -0.65 4.75 -6.71
N ALA A 129 -1.14 3.52 -6.83
CA ALA A 129 -0.31 2.35 -7.07
C ALA A 129 -1.10 1.27 -7.80
N THR A 130 -0.47 0.67 -8.80
CA THR A 130 -0.93 -0.55 -9.45
C THR A 130 0.07 -1.67 -9.17
N TRP A 131 -0.39 -2.78 -8.63
CA TRP A 131 0.38 -3.95 -8.26
C TRP A 131 -0.01 -5.12 -9.12
N TYR A 132 0.99 -5.84 -9.62
CA TYR A 132 0.87 -7.13 -10.26
C TYR A 132 1.58 -8.14 -9.37
N LEU A 133 0.81 -9.06 -8.79
CA LEU A 133 1.30 -10.12 -7.92
C LEU A 133 1.12 -11.45 -8.66
N THR A 134 2.22 -12.06 -9.06
CA THR A 134 2.21 -13.33 -9.79
C THR A 134 2.81 -14.41 -8.90
N PRO A 135 2.15 -15.56 -8.70
CA PRO A 135 2.75 -16.72 -8.05
C PRO A 135 4.13 -17.01 -8.65
N HIS A 136 5.17 -16.99 -7.82
CA HIS A 136 6.51 -17.32 -8.31
C HIS A 136 6.53 -18.78 -8.77
N GLY A 137 6.87 -18.96 -10.04
CA GLY A 137 6.95 -20.27 -10.68
C GLY A 137 8.11 -21.10 -10.12
N TYR A 138 7.98 -22.42 -10.26
CA TYR A 138 9.03 -23.39 -9.93
C TYR A 138 10.36 -23.04 -10.61
N ASP A 139 11.48 -23.13 -9.88
CA ASP A 139 12.78 -23.34 -10.50
C ASP A 139 13.21 -24.81 -10.33
N ASP A 140 14.11 -25.29 -11.19
CA ASP A 140 14.56 -26.69 -11.20
C ASP A 140 15.25 -27.14 -9.89
N LYS A 141 15.56 -26.20 -8.99
CA LYS A 141 16.31 -26.41 -7.75
C LYS A 141 15.43 -26.29 -6.49
N ASN A 142 14.26 -25.68 -6.58
CA ASN A 142 13.34 -25.46 -5.46
C ASN A 142 11.88 -25.66 -5.90
N LYS A 143 11.35 -26.85 -5.61
CA LYS A 143 10.00 -27.28 -6.00
C LYS A 143 8.88 -26.79 -5.05
N SER A 144 9.20 -25.93 -4.09
CA SER A 144 8.22 -25.40 -3.15
C SER A 144 7.66 -24.07 -3.65
N PHE A 145 6.38 -23.76 -3.37
CA PHE A 145 5.84 -22.43 -3.62
C PHE A 145 6.48 -21.43 -2.65
N THR A 146 7.32 -20.56 -3.20
CA THR A 146 8.19 -19.66 -2.42
C THR A 146 7.52 -18.32 -2.12
N GLY A 147 6.72 -17.77 -3.04
CA GLY A 147 6.01 -16.52 -2.82
C GLY A 147 5.44 -15.89 -4.09
N PHE A 148 5.54 -14.57 -4.19
CA PHE A 148 5.04 -13.80 -5.33
C PHE A 148 6.16 -13.00 -5.98
N ASP A 149 6.21 -13.05 -7.31
CA ASP A 149 6.87 -12.03 -8.12
C ASP A 149 5.99 -10.79 -8.16
N ILE A 150 6.61 -9.63 -7.98
CA ILE A 150 5.91 -8.38 -7.77
C ILE A 150 6.42 -7.35 -8.76
N THR A 151 5.49 -6.77 -9.50
CA THR A 151 5.72 -5.54 -10.25
C THR A 151 4.72 -4.50 -9.77
N THR A 152 5.18 -3.28 -9.51
CA THR A 152 4.29 -2.16 -9.20
C THR A 152 4.66 -0.92 -9.99
N THR A 153 3.65 -0.19 -10.44
CA THR A 153 3.79 1.21 -10.87
C THR A 153 3.13 2.07 -9.82
N LYS A 154 3.89 2.97 -9.19
CA LYS A 154 3.39 3.77 -8.07
C LYS A 154 3.95 5.19 -8.05
N ASP A 155 3.30 6.05 -7.29
CA ASP A 155 3.85 7.37 -6.94
C ASP A 155 5.10 7.21 -6.05
N LYS A 156 6.05 8.14 -6.13
CA LYS A 156 7.31 8.08 -5.35
C LYS A 156 7.08 8.22 -3.85
N PHE A 157 6.02 8.92 -3.46
CA PHE A 157 5.47 8.96 -2.10
C PHE A 157 4.03 8.41 -2.13
N PRO A 158 3.58 7.57 -1.18
CA PRO A 158 4.23 7.18 0.07
C PRO A 158 4.97 5.83 -0.06
N SER A 159 5.29 5.20 1.07
CA SER A 159 5.89 3.86 1.11
C SER A 159 4.82 2.81 0.85
N TRP A 160 5.25 1.67 0.32
CA TRP A 160 4.37 0.54 0.10
C TRP A 160 5.06 -0.77 0.40
N GLU A 161 4.27 -1.75 0.81
CA GLU A 161 4.75 -3.10 1.08
C GLU A 161 3.73 -4.17 0.69
N VAL A 162 4.25 -5.37 0.50
CA VAL A 162 3.49 -6.58 0.27
C VAL A 162 3.90 -7.62 1.30
N LEU A 163 2.94 -8.06 2.11
CA LEU A 163 3.09 -9.10 3.11
C LEU A 163 2.28 -10.33 2.73
N ARG A 164 2.80 -11.51 3.06
CA ARG A 164 2.09 -12.78 2.94
C ARG A 164 1.93 -13.41 4.32
N TYR A 165 0.71 -13.80 4.63
CA TYR A 165 0.32 -14.54 5.83
C TYR A 165 -0.11 -15.95 5.40
N PRO A 166 0.76 -16.97 5.50
CA PRO A 166 0.40 -18.35 5.19
C PRO A 166 -0.68 -18.87 6.15
N ARG A 167 -1.67 -19.63 5.64
CA ARG A 167 -2.76 -20.19 6.49
C ARG A 167 -2.27 -21.25 7.48
N LEU A 168 -1.22 -21.99 7.13
CA LEU A 168 -0.72 -23.13 7.90
C LEU A 168 0.81 -23.12 7.94
N LEU A 169 1.36 -22.85 9.10
CA LEU A 169 2.61 -23.45 9.52
C LEU A 169 2.22 -24.35 10.69
N ASP A 170 2.13 -25.66 10.45
CA ASP A 170 1.61 -26.67 11.41
C ASP A 170 2.36 -26.67 12.77
N ASN A 171 3.51 -25.98 12.84
CA ASN A 171 4.38 -25.87 14.02
C ASN A 171 4.74 -24.40 14.38
N ALA A 172 3.98 -23.39 13.92
CA ALA A 172 4.30 -22.00 14.25
C ALA A 172 3.56 -21.52 15.50
N ASP A 173 4.33 -21.08 16.50
CA ASP A 173 3.80 -20.50 17.75
C ASP A 173 3.05 -19.17 17.55
N ALA A 174 3.15 -18.56 16.37
CA ALA A 174 2.44 -17.34 15.98
C ALA A 174 2.27 -17.22 14.45
N PRO A 175 1.26 -16.48 13.95
CA PRO A 175 1.16 -16.14 12.53
C PRO A 175 2.42 -15.41 12.06
N GLN A 176 3.17 -15.99 11.11
CA GLN A 176 4.36 -15.37 10.55
C GLN A 176 4.00 -14.58 9.29
N ALA A 177 4.03 -13.24 9.38
CA ALA A 177 4.01 -12.38 8.22
C ALA A 177 5.35 -12.48 7.48
N LYS A 178 5.32 -12.81 6.19
CA LYS A 178 6.50 -12.86 5.33
C LYS A 178 6.49 -11.68 4.38
N TRP A 179 7.55 -10.89 4.39
CA TRP A 179 7.73 -9.82 3.43
C TRP A 179 7.90 -10.37 2.02
N GLN A 180 7.12 -9.88 1.08
CA GLN A 180 7.19 -10.24 -0.33
C GLN A 180 7.74 -9.09 -1.18
N GLY A 181 7.58 -7.84 -0.73
CA GLY A 181 8.19 -6.68 -1.36
C GLY A 181 8.00 -5.42 -0.52
N ALA A 182 8.93 -4.49 -0.64
CA ALA A 182 8.89 -3.18 0.01
C ALA A 182 9.45 -2.12 -0.95
N VAL A 183 8.78 -0.99 -1.06
CA VAL A 183 9.29 0.22 -1.69
C VAL A 183 9.13 1.37 -0.71
N TRP A 184 10.24 1.99 -0.37
CA TRP A 184 10.27 3.10 0.56
C TRP A 184 9.89 4.41 -0.14
N GLN A 185 9.27 5.32 0.61
CA GLN A 185 8.93 6.66 0.12
C GLN A 185 10.19 7.49 -0.15
N THR A 186 10.02 8.48 -1.02
CA THR A 186 10.96 9.60 -1.20
C THR A 186 10.48 10.82 -0.41
N HIS A 187 10.29 11.99 -1.03
CA HIS A 187 9.80 13.20 -0.38
C HIS A 187 8.31 13.42 -0.67
N VAL A 188 7.55 14.03 0.26
CA VAL A 188 6.12 14.35 0.07
C VAL A 188 5.83 15.21 -1.17
N ARG A 189 6.82 15.97 -1.65
CA ARG A 189 6.72 16.77 -2.88
C ARG A 189 6.64 15.90 -4.14
N ASP A 190 7.04 14.63 -4.04
CA ASP A 190 7.00 13.69 -5.14
C ASP A 190 5.62 13.04 -5.34
N LEU A 191 4.61 13.43 -4.55
CA LEU A 191 3.20 13.14 -4.83
C LEU A 191 2.75 13.63 -6.21
N GLN A 192 3.39 14.69 -6.71
CA GLN A 192 3.14 15.25 -8.05
C GLN A 192 4.14 14.77 -9.10
N SER A 193 5.13 13.96 -8.70
CA SER A 193 6.09 13.40 -9.65
C SER A 193 5.47 12.28 -10.47
N PRO A 194 5.97 12.03 -11.69
CA PRO A 194 5.58 10.84 -12.45
C PRO A 194 5.76 9.56 -11.64
N GLN A 195 4.87 8.61 -11.89
CA GLN A 195 4.99 7.27 -11.32
C GLN A 195 6.26 6.58 -11.82
N HIS A 196 6.75 5.68 -10.99
CA HIS A 196 7.92 4.86 -11.28
C HIS A 196 7.55 3.38 -11.10
N THR A 197 8.33 2.52 -11.75
CA THR A 197 8.08 1.08 -11.73
C THR A 197 9.09 0.41 -10.83
N CYS A 198 8.62 -0.42 -9.91
CA CYS A 198 9.46 -1.25 -9.06
C CYS A 198 9.15 -2.73 -9.27
N THR A 199 10.19 -3.56 -9.22
CA THR A 199 10.08 -5.00 -9.45
C THR A 199 10.85 -5.79 -8.41
N ARG A 200 10.35 -6.99 -8.10
CA ARG A 200 11.05 -8.01 -7.32
C ARG A 200 10.61 -9.39 -7.78
N ASN A 201 11.58 -10.19 -8.24
CA ASN A 201 11.35 -11.53 -8.77
C ASN A 201 12.06 -12.63 -7.96
N THR A 202 12.33 -12.36 -6.68
CA THR A 202 13.09 -13.23 -5.76
C THR A 202 12.45 -13.21 -4.36
N PRO A 203 11.26 -13.81 -4.20
CA PRO A 203 10.49 -13.73 -2.95
C PRO A 203 11.17 -14.38 -1.73
N ASP A 204 12.17 -15.24 -1.94
CA ASP A 204 12.91 -15.92 -0.87
C ASP A 204 14.08 -15.10 -0.28
N SER A 205 14.45 -13.98 -0.90
CA SER A 205 15.50 -13.11 -0.36
C SER A 205 15.07 -12.54 1.00
N GLN A 206 16.02 -12.49 1.95
CA GLN A 206 15.81 -11.81 3.24
C GLN A 206 15.59 -10.30 3.07
N ASP A 207 16.22 -9.70 2.06
CA ASP A 207 15.98 -8.30 1.71
C ASP A 207 14.66 -8.19 0.92
N ALA A 208 13.74 -7.41 1.48
CA ALA A 208 12.42 -7.18 0.89
C ALA A 208 12.37 -6.05 -0.13
N THR A 209 13.45 -5.27 -0.24
CA THR A 209 13.51 -4.07 -1.08
C THR A 209 13.31 -4.42 -2.55
N MET A 210 12.44 -3.68 -3.22
CA MET A 210 12.20 -3.80 -4.66
C MET A 210 13.14 -2.89 -5.45
N ALA A 211 13.55 -3.33 -6.63
CA ALA A 211 14.37 -2.54 -7.54
C ALA A 211 13.49 -1.60 -8.37
N CYS A 212 13.77 -0.31 -8.32
CA CYS A 212 12.93 0.74 -8.92
C CYS A 212 13.63 1.45 -10.09
N THR A 213 12.87 1.77 -11.13
CA THR A 213 13.32 2.52 -12.33
C THR A 213 12.28 3.55 -12.75
N GLY A 214 12.75 4.74 -13.17
CA GLY A 214 11.93 5.93 -13.47
C GLY A 214 12.11 7.03 -12.42
#